data_AF-A0A929PL57-F1
#
_entry.id   AF-A0A929PL57-F1
#
_cell.length_a   1.000
_cell.length_b   1.000
_cell.length_c   1.000
_cell.angle_alpha   90.00
_cell.angle_beta   90.00
_cell.angle_gamma   90.00
#
_symmetry.space_group_name_H-M   'P 1'
#
loop_
_entity.id
_entity.type
_entity.pdbx_description
1 polymer ?
#
loop_
_entity_poly.entity_id
_entity_poly.type
_entity_poly.pdbx_seq_one_letter_code
_entity_poly.pdbx_strand_id
1 'polypeptide(L)'
;MAISNALELVIHKTWSKYKSYVHSVMYDYTAGKINIEHWRNELFIVIMTYALPLSLFALLPSMLIEYLEGHFLILLFEAFALLTIAVIVLNKKISLHYRRLLVSTITLIFSIIIIVILGSFTVGFIYLFSLSIFISTQFPGKSAFYGCGASLIVCLALTIILTFHLFSIPIHSHVTASRWIIYSVNFLFIDAVVVYIIYRLTNDVEKKLIRESFLYQELKKQISLKNEHLSSVEKQNIKLKEIAHMQSHVIRVPLANIMGLSNLIIQSNISEEDQELLVYFDKSIKQLDTVIQEIVSQTSNQEKLK
;
A
#
# COMPACT_ATOMS: atom_id res chain seq x y z
N MET A 1 -13.29 -0.92 -42.22
CA MET A 1 -12.25 -1.71 -41.53
C MET A 1 -10.98 -0.91 -41.28
N ALA A 2 -10.36 -0.26 -42.27
CA ALA A 2 -9.15 0.56 -42.04
C ALA A 2 -9.39 1.80 -41.15
N ILE A 3 -10.56 2.44 -41.26
CA ILE A 3 -10.93 3.62 -40.45
C ILE A 3 -11.17 3.24 -38.98
N SER A 4 -11.75 2.06 -38.69
CA SER A 4 -11.96 1.64 -37.29
C SER A 4 -10.63 1.33 -36.61
N ASN A 5 -9.70 0.66 -37.29
CA ASN A 5 -8.37 0.35 -36.72
C ASN A 5 -7.53 1.61 -36.50
N ALA A 6 -7.63 2.61 -37.39
CA ALA A 6 -6.96 3.90 -37.23
C ALA A 6 -7.55 4.71 -36.06
N LEU A 7 -8.88 4.71 -35.92
CA LEU A 7 -9.55 5.35 -34.78
C LEU A 7 -9.16 4.69 -33.45
N GLU A 8 -9.12 3.36 -33.43
CA GLU A 8 -8.74 2.55 -32.26
C GLU A 8 -7.29 2.81 -31.83
N LEU A 9 -6.37 2.93 -32.79
CA LEU A 9 -4.97 3.30 -32.54
C LEU A 9 -4.81 4.73 -32.00
N VAL A 10 -5.58 5.68 -32.53
CA VAL A 10 -5.56 7.08 -32.07
C VAL A 10 -6.12 7.15 -30.66
N ILE A 11 -7.26 6.51 -30.38
CA ILE A 11 -7.89 6.45 -29.06
C ILE A 11 -6.94 5.81 -28.04
N HIS A 12 -6.30 4.69 -28.39
CA HIS A 12 -5.36 4.02 -27.48
C HIS A 12 -4.14 4.91 -27.16
N LYS A 13 -3.62 5.64 -28.16
CA LYS A 13 -2.45 6.52 -28.00
C LYS A 13 -2.78 7.80 -27.23
N THR A 14 -3.95 8.40 -27.44
CA THR A 14 -4.40 9.57 -26.66
C THR A 14 -4.73 9.18 -25.22
N TRP A 15 -5.36 8.02 -25.03
CA TRP A 15 -5.64 7.46 -23.72
C TRP A 15 -4.38 7.17 -22.89
N SER A 16 -3.36 6.55 -23.51
CA SER A 16 -2.11 6.24 -22.79
C SER A 16 -1.35 7.50 -22.39
N LYS A 17 -1.32 8.53 -23.27
CA LYS A 17 -0.73 9.84 -22.96
C LYS A 17 -1.46 10.55 -21.82
N TYR A 18 -2.79 10.55 -21.84
CA TYR A 18 -3.59 11.14 -20.78
C TYR A 18 -3.38 10.43 -19.43
N LYS A 19 -3.44 9.09 -19.43
CA LYS A 19 -3.17 8.28 -18.22
C LYS A 19 -1.78 8.56 -17.66
N SER A 20 -0.76 8.63 -18.52
CA SER A 20 0.62 8.95 -18.12
C SER A 20 0.73 10.38 -17.58
N TYR A 21 0.04 11.35 -18.19
CA TYR A 21 0.01 12.73 -17.73
C TYR A 21 -0.62 12.86 -16.34
N VAL A 22 -1.83 12.32 -16.14
CA VAL A 22 -2.53 12.36 -14.84
C VAL A 22 -1.68 11.69 -13.76
N HIS A 23 -1.10 10.52 -14.06
CA HIS A 23 -0.19 9.84 -13.14
C HIS A 23 1.05 10.71 -12.83
N SER A 24 1.66 11.37 -13.81
CA SER A 24 2.82 12.27 -13.59
C SER A 24 2.49 13.57 -12.83
N VAL A 25 1.22 13.93 -12.76
CA VAL A 25 0.70 15.15 -12.11
C VAL A 25 0.27 14.88 -10.67
N MET A 26 -0.14 13.64 -10.39
CA MET A 26 -0.77 13.24 -9.15
C MET A 26 0.07 12.29 -8.29
N TYR A 27 0.98 11.54 -8.90
CA TYR A 27 1.83 10.59 -8.19
C TYR A 27 3.00 11.35 -7.57
N ASP A 28 2.91 11.60 -6.26
CA ASP A 28 4.00 12.17 -5.49
C ASP A 28 4.99 11.04 -5.17
N TYR A 29 6.22 11.14 -5.65
CA TYR A 29 7.28 10.14 -5.49
C TYR A 29 7.83 10.17 -4.04
N THR A 30 6.98 9.95 -3.04
CA THR A 30 7.44 9.65 -1.67
C THR A 30 7.67 8.15 -1.55
N ALA A 31 8.63 7.67 -2.35
CA ALA A 31 9.16 6.33 -2.27
C ALA A 31 9.79 6.12 -0.88
N GLY A 32 9.25 5.18 -0.09
CA GLY A 32 9.98 4.63 1.06
C GLY A 32 9.14 4.21 2.26
N LYS A 33 7.88 4.64 2.38
CA LYS A 33 6.99 4.15 3.44
C LYS A 33 5.67 3.73 2.80
N ILE A 34 5.23 2.51 3.09
CA ILE A 34 3.84 2.08 2.90
C ILE A 34 3.02 2.98 3.82
N ASN A 35 2.71 4.18 3.34
CA ASN A 35 1.89 5.14 4.04
C ASN A 35 0.46 4.86 3.61
N ILE A 36 -0.46 4.70 4.56
CA ILE A 36 -1.85 4.33 4.32
C ILE A 36 -2.54 5.34 3.38
N GLU A 37 -2.08 6.58 3.36
CA GLU A 37 -2.53 7.59 2.41
C GLU A 37 -2.31 7.20 0.94
N HIS A 38 -1.32 6.34 0.67
CA HIS A 38 -0.94 5.96 -0.68
C HIS A 38 -2.07 5.26 -1.44
N TRP A 39 -2.73 4.24 -0.86
CA TRP A 39 -3.79 3.53 -1.58
C TRP A 39 -5.03 4.40 -1.83
N ARG A 40 -5.35 5.34 -0.91
CA ARG A 40 -6.42 6.33 -1.12
C ARG A 40 -6.02 7.36 -2.18
N ASN A 41 -4.74 7.75 -2.24
CA ASN A 41 -4.20 8.60 -3.31
C ASN A 41 -4.34 7.89 -4.65
N GLU A 42 -3.98 6.61 -4.73
CA GLU A 42 -4.17 5.80 -5.93
C GLU A 42 -5.65 5.72 -6.34
N LEU A 43 -6.56 5.45 -5.40
CA LEU A 43 -7.99 5.44 -5.71
C LEU A 43 -8.50 6.79 -6.22
N PHE A 44 -8.07 7.91 -5.63
CA PHE A 44 -8.41 9.23 -6.13
C PHE A 44 -7.93 9.44 -7.57
N ILE A 45 -6.68 9.06 -7.86
CA ILE A 45 -6.08 9.18 -9.18
C ILE A 45 -6.85 8.35 -10.20
N VAL A 46 -7.15 7.10 -9.85
CA VAL A 46 -7.95 6.19 -10.68
C VAL A 46 -9.31 6.82 -10.97
N ILE A 47 -10.05 7.24 -9.94
CA ILE A 47 -11.37 7.87 -10.09
C ILE A 47 -11.27 9.09 -11.00
N MET A 48 -10.32 10.01 -10.77
CA MET A 48 -10.21 11.23 -11.58
C MET A 48 -9.77 10.96 -13.02
N THR A 49 -8.92 9.94 -13.22
CA THR A 49 -8.50 9.52 -14.58
C THR A 49 -9.71 9.09 -15.39
N TYR A 50 -10.62 8.29 -14.84
CA TYR A 50 -11.80 7.82 -15.58
C TYR A 50 -12.98 8.81 -15.54
N ALA A 51 -13.16 9.54 -14.45
CA ALA A 51 -14.31 10.43 -14.27
C ALA A 51 -14.26 11.64 -15.21
N LEU A 52 -13.09 12.29 -15.40
CA LEU A 52 -12.99 13.51 -16.23
C LEU A 52 -13.38 13.30 -17.70
N PRO A 53 -12.88 12.26 -18.41
CA PRO A 53 -13.29 12.00 -19.78
C PRO A 53 -14.74 11.52 -19.86
N LEU A 54 -15.17 10.70 -18.90
CA LEU A 54 -16.53 10.16 -18.87
C LEU A 54 -17.56 11.26 -18.60
N SER A 55 -17.26 12.22 -17.74
CA SER A 55 -18.13 13.38 -17.48
C SER A 55 -18.20 14.28 -18.70
N LEU A 56 -17.12 14.48 -19.44
CA LEU A 56 -17.15 15.22 -20.71
C LEU A 56 -18.07 14.54 -21.74
N PHE A 57 -18.00 13.20 -21.84
CA PHE A 57 -18.89 12.44 -22.71
C PHE A 57 -20.36 12.49 -22.27
N ALA A 58 -20.62 12.41 -20.95
CA ALA A 58 -21.96 12.48 -20.39
C ALA A 58 -22.60 13.88 -20.55
N LEU A 59 -21.79 14.94 -20.54
CA LEU A 59 -22.27 16.32 -20.65
C LEU A 59 -22.63 16.73 -22.09
N LEU A 60 -22.02 16.13 -23.11
CA LEU A 60 -22.32 16.47 -24.52
C LEU A 60 -23.81 16.41 -24.88
N PRO A 61 -24.56 15.32 -24.60
CA PRO A 61 -25.99 15.31 -24.88
C PRO A 61 -26.78 16.30 -24.01
N SER A 62 -26.39 16.49 -22.74
CA SER A 62 -27.02 17.46 -21.83
C SER A 62 -26.92 18.88 -22.40
N MET A 63 -25.70 19.28 -22.73
CA MET A 63 -25.40 20.60 -23.29
C MET A 63 -26.11 20.86 -24.62
N LEU A 64 -26.22 19.85 -25.49
CA LEU A 64 -26.95 19.98 -26.75
C LEU A 64 -28.44 20.22 -26.53
N ILE A 65 -29.06 19.47 -25.63
CA ILE A 65 -30.49 19.62 -25.31
C ILE A 65 -30.74 20.98 -24.67
N GLU A 66 -29.92 21.38 -23.68
CA GLU A 66 -30.07 22.67 -23.00
C GLU A 66 -29.88 23.87 -23.92
N TYR A 67 -28.97 23.76 -24.90
CA TYR A 67 -28.79 24.78 -25.93
C TYR A 67 -30.03 24.90 -26.83
N LEU A 68 -30.65 23.78 -27.21
CA LEU A 68 -31.86 23.76 -28.02
C LEU A 68 -33.07 24.28 -27.25
N GLU A 69 -33.17 24.02 -25.95
CA GLU A 69 -34.23 24.50 -25.06
C GLU A 69 -34.03 25.98 -24.64
N GLY A 70 -32.88 26.58 -24.93
CA GLY A 70 -32.58 27.98 -24.63
C GLY A 70 -32.21 28.24 -23.16
N HIS A 71 -31.89 27.20 -22.40
CA HIS A 71 -31.50 27.28 -20.99
C HIS A 71 -30.00 27.63 -20.81
N PHE A 72 -29.58 28.80 -21.31
CA PHE A 72 -28.16 29.21 -21.36
C PHE A 72 -27.45 29.26 -19.99
N LEU A 73 -28.18 29.51 -18.90
CA LEU A 73 -27.59 29.60 -17.56
C LEU A 73 -27.06 28.24 -17.08
N ILE A 74 -27.82 27.17 -17.35
CA ILE A 74 -27.46 25.81 -16.93
C ILE A 74 -26.26 25.33 -17.74
N LEU A 75 -26.31 25.53 -19.06
CA LEU A 75 -25.22 25.22 -19.98
C LEU A 75 -23.88 25.83 -19.53
N LEU A 76 -23.89 27.12 -19.18
CA LEU A 76 -22.69 27.82 -18.71
C LEU A 76 -22.19 27.24 -17.39
N PHE A 77 -23.10 26.93 -16.48
CA PHE A 77 -22.77 26.38 -15.18
C PHE A 77 -22.18 24.96 -15.26
N GLU A 78 -22.75 24.08 -16.09
CA GLU A 78 -22.20 22.73 -16.32
C GLU A 78 -20.79 22.78 -16.91
N ALA A 79 -20.57 23.61 -17.93
CA ALA A 79 -19.27 23.80 -18.54
C ALA A 79 -18.25 24.35 -17.54
N PHE A 80 -18.66 25.35 -16.74
CA PHE A 80 -17.81 25.95 -15.71
C PHE A 80 -17.44 24.97 -14.59
N ALA A 81 -18.40 24.17 -14.11
CA ALA A 81 -18.15 23.16 -13.08
C ALA A 81 -17.16 22.09 -13.56
N LEU A 82 -17.32 21.60 -14.79
CA LEU A 82 -16.38 20.63 -15.37
C LEU A 82 -14.97 21.22 -15.53
N LEU A 83 -14.87 22.43 -16.07
CA LEU A 83 -13.59 23.08 -16.33
C LEU A 83 -12.85 23.36 -15.02
N THR A 84 -13.55 23.85 -14.00
CA THR A 84 -12.96 24.10 -12.67
C THR A 84 -12.46 22.80 -12.01
N ILE A 85 -13.24 21.72 -12.06
CA ILE A 85 -12.80 20.40 -11.57
C ILE A 85 -11.55 19.94 -12.33
N ALA A 86 -11.54 20.03 -13.67
CA ALA A 86 -10.39 19.64 -14.48
C ALA A 86 -9.12 20.45 -14.13
N VAL A 87 -9.25 21.77 -13.97
CA VAL A 87 -8.13 22.65 -13.58
C VAL A 87 -7.60 22.28 -12.19
N ILE A 88 -8.48 22.07 -11.20
CA ILE A 88 -8.07 21.72 -9.83
C ILE A 88 -7.37 20.36 -9.79
N VAL A 89 -7.92 19.38 -10.48
CA VAL A 89 -7.38 18.00 -10.54
C VAL A 89 -6.01 18.00 -11.21
N LEU A 90 -5.84 18.72 -12.33
CA LEU A 90 -4.61 18.74 -13.11
C LEU A 90 -3.54 19.72 -12.58
N ASN A 91 -3.85 20.51 -11.54
CA ASN A 91 -2.92 21.49 -11.00
C ASN A 91 -1.93 20.87 -9.99
N LYS A 92 -0.69 20.64 -10.42
CA LYS A 92 0.40 20.08 -9.61
C LYS A 92 0.68 20.83 -8.29
N LYS A 93 0.38 22.14 -8.21
CA LYS A 93 0.71 22.96 -7.02
C LYS A 93 -0.20 22.70 -5.81
N ILE A 94 -1.39 22.14 -6.03
CA ILE A 94 -2.36 21.91 -4.96
C ILE A 94 -2.09 20.53 -4.35
N SER A 95 -2.04 20.39 -3.03
CA SER A 95 -1.89 19.07 -2.40
C SER A 95 -3.11 18.19 -2.68
N LEU A 96 -2.92 16.86 -2.71
CA LEU A 96 -4.01 15.91 -2.99
C LEU A 96 -5.18 16.05 -2.00
N HIS A 97 -4.88 16.35 -0.72
CA HIS A 97 -5.90 16.59 0.29
C HIS A 97 -6.83 17.76 -0.09
N TYR A 98 -6.25 18.90 -0.47
CA TYR A 98 -7.04 20.08 -0.87
C TYR A 98 -7.77 19.87 -2.20
N ARG A 99 -7.20 19.12 -3.16
CA ARG A 99 -7.93 18.77 -4.40
C ARG A 99 -9.21 17.99 -4.09
N ARG A 100 -9.15 16.98 -3.22
CA ARG A 100 -10.33 16.20 -2.80
C ARG A 100 -11.40 17.05 -2.16
N LEU A 101 -10.99 17.96 -1.26
CA LEU A 101 -11.92 18.87 -0.59
C LEU A 101 -12.60 19.79 -1.61
N LEU A 102 -11.83 20.42 -2.48
CA LEU A 102 -12.35 21.35 -3.50
C LEU A 102 -13.30 20.66 -4.47
N VAL A 103 -12.95 19.48 -4.98
CA VAL A 103 -13.85 18.69 -5.86
C VAL A 103 -15.15 18.37 -5.12
N SER A 104 -15.08 17.95 -3.86
CA SER A 104 -16.27 17.65 -3.05
C SER A 104 -17.16 18.90 -2.87
N THR A 105 -16.55 20.07 -2.61
CA THR A 105 -17.30 21.32 -2.47
C THR A 105 -17.96 21.77 -3.77
N ILE A 106 -17.29 21.63 -4.91
CA ILE A 106 -17.85 22.01 -6.22
C ILE A 106 -19.03 21.10 -6.56
N THR A 107 -18.89 19.78 -6.37
CA THR A 107 -19.99 18.83 -6.61
C THR A 107 -21.18 19.08 -5.68
N LEU A 108 -20.95 19.48 -4.42
CA LEU A 108 -22.03 19.86 -3.50
C LEU A 108 -22.80 21.09 -3.99
N ILE A 109 -22.09 22.15 -4.36
CA ILE A 109 -22.68 23.39 -4.88
C ILE A 109 -23.45 23.08 -6.17
N PHE A 110 -22.87 22.27 -7.06
CA PHE A 110 -23.49 21.81 -8.30
C PHE A 110 -24.81 21.07 -8.04
N SER A 111 -24.83 20.17 -7.06
CA SER A 111 -26.03 19.42 -6.67
C SER A 111 -27.15 20.34 -6.19
N ILE A 112 -26.82 21.33 -5.34
CA ILE A 112 -27.80 22.29 -4.82
C ILE A 112 -28.39 23.13 -5.94
N ILE A 113 -27.54 23.61 -6.87
CA ILE A 113 -27.96 24.43 -8.00
C ILE A 113 -28.91 23.67 -8.92
N ILE A 114 -28.61 22.40 -9.23
CA ILE A 114 -29.52 21.55 -10.02
C ILE A 114 -30.88 21.42 -9.34
N ILE A 115 -30.91 21.16 -8.03
CA ILE A 115 -32.17 21.00 -7.30
C ILE A 115 -32.99 22.30 -7.33
N VAL A 116 -32.34 23.43 -7.06
CA VAL A 116 -32.99 24.74 -6.93
C VAL A 116 -33.46 25.29 -8.28
N ILE A 117 -32.63 25.19 -9.33
CA ILE A 117 -32.90 25.79 -10.64
C ILE A 117 -33.75 24.88 -11.52
N LEU A 118 -33.38 23.60 -11.67
CA LEU A 118 -34.12 22.68 -12.55
C LEU A 118 -35.35 22.09 -11.88
N GLY A 119 -35.45 22.13 -10.54
CA GLY A 119 -36.54 21.48 -9.80
C GLY A 119 -36.52 19.94 -9.91
N SER A 120 -35.47 19.37 -10.50
CA SER A 120 -35.32 17.92 -10.69
C SER A 120 -34.67 17.29 -9.47
N PHE A 121 -35.51 16.78 -8.56
CA PHE A 121 -35.06 16.08 -7.36
C PHE A 121 -34.22 14.83 -7.67
N THR A 122 -34.57 14.10 -8.73
CA THR A 122 -33.88 12.86 -9.11
C THR A 122 -32.42 13.13 -9.46
N VAL A 123 -32.17 14.12 -10.32
CA VAL A 123 -30.82 14.45 -10.77
C VAL A 123 -29.99 14.99 -9.61
N GLY A 124 -30.57 15.87 -8.79
CA GLY A 124 -29.91 16.39 -7.59
C GLY A 124 -29.49 15.32 -6.58
N PHE A 125 -30.38 14.35 -6.28
CA PHE A 125 -30.06 13.25 -5.37
C PHE A 125 -28.99 12.32 -5.92
N ILE A 126 -28.90 12.12 -7.24
CA ILE A 126 -27.81 11.33 -7.84
C ILE A 126 -26.44 11.98 -7.57
N TYR A 127 -26.34 13.31 -7.69
CA TYR A 127 -25.08 14.01 -7.42
C TYR A 127 -24.75 14.06 -5.92
N LEU A 128 -25.74 14.24 -5.03
CA LEU A 128 -25.54 14.14 -3.58
C LEU A 128 -25.11 12.74 -3.16
N PHE A 129 -25.73 11.70 -3.72
CA PHE A 129 -25.35 10.30 -3.47
C PHE A 129 -23.92 10.02 -3.93
N SER A 130 -23.56 10.48 -5.13
CA SER A 130 -22.22 10.34 -5.69
C SER A 130 -21.19 11.07 -4.84
N LEU A 131 -21.53 12.25 -4.30
CA LEU A 131 -20.71 12.99 -3.35
C LEU A 131 -20.52 12.22 -2.04
N SER A 132 -21.57 11.64 -1.48
CA SER A 132 -21.51 10.80 -0.27
C SER A 132 -20.57 9.60 -0.46
N ILE A 133 -20.70 8.88 -1.57
CA ILE A 133 -19.82 7.76 -1.92
C ILE A 133 -18.37 8.25 -2.08
N PHE A 134 -18.18 9.36 -2.78
CA PHE A 134 -16.86 9.94 -3.02
C PHE A 134 -16.17 10.30 -1.70
N ILE A 135 -16.84 11.04 -0.81
CA ILE A 135 -16.29 11.42 0.50
C ILE A 135 -15.99 10.18 1.35
N SER A 136 -16.92 9.22 1.40
CA SER A 136 -16.75 7.98 2.17
C SER A 136 -15.52 7.17 1.73
N THR A 137 -15.26 7.13 0.43
CA THR A 137 -14.11 6.42 -0.14
C THR A 137 -12.79 7.17 0.09
N GLN A 138 -12.81 8.51 0.01
CA GLN A 138 -11.59 9.33 -0.04
C GLN A 138 -11.05 9.75 1.32
N PHE A 139 -11.91 9.90 2.34
CA PHE A 139 -11.51 10.40 3.65
C PHE A 139 -11.48 9.28 4.71
N PRO A 140 -10.45 9.22 5.56
CA PRO A 140 -10.30 8.15 6.55
C PRO A 140 -11.20 8.32 7.77
N GLY A 141 -11.48 7.19 8.43
CA GLY A 141 -12.17 7.16 9.72
C GLY A 141 -13.57 7.79 9.66
N LYS A 142 -13.90 8.57 10.70
CA LYS A 142 -15.25 9.14 10.87
C LYS A 142 -15.62 10.19 9.82
N SER A 143 -14.64 10.76 9.12
CA SER A 143 -14.87 11.74 8.06
C SER A 143 -15.63 11.17 6.86
N ALA A 144 -15.71 9.84 6.74
CA ALA A 144 -16.52 9.17 5.72
C ALA A 144 -18.01 9.56 5.77
N PHE A 145 -18.52 9.94 6.95
CA PHE A 145 -19.92 10.33 7.14
C PHE A 145 -20.22 11.79 6.80
N TYR A 146 -19.21 12.62 6.49
CA TYR A 146 -19.43 14.03 6.17
C TYR A 146 -20.29 14.23 4.91
N GLY A 147 -20.22 13.33 3.93
CA GLY A 147 -21.08 13.37 2.76
C GLY A 147 -22.56 13.16 3.13
N CYS A 148 -22.86 12.12 3.91
CA CYS A 148 -24.21 11.86 4.39
C CYS A 148 -24.72 13.00 5.29
N GLY A 149 -23.85 13.58 6.13
CA GLY A 149 -24.17 14.77 6.92
C GLY A 149 -24.50 16.00 6.05
N ALA A 150 -23.74 16.24 4.98
CA ALA A 150 -24.02 17.32 4.03
C ALA A 150 -25.36 17.09 3.31
N SER A 151 -25.63 15.86 2.85
CA SER A 151 -26.91 15.45 2.24
C SER A 151 -28.09 15.70 3.18
N LEU A 152 -27.94 15.35 4.46
CA LEU A 152 -28.97 15.61 5.49
C LEU A 152 -29.23 17.11 5.65
N ILE A 153 -28.19 17.94 5.74
CA ILE A 153 -28.32 19.40 5.87
C ILE A 153 -29.03 19.98 4.64
N VAL A 154 -28.67 19.55 3.44
CA VAL A 154 -29.32 20.01 2.19
C VAL A 154 -30.80 19.62 2.17
N CYS A 155 -31.14 18.38 2.51
CA CYS A 155 -32.53 17.91 2.58
C CYS A 155 -33.35 18.70 3.61
N LEU A 156 -32.80 18.96 4.80
CA LEU A 156 -33.47 19.74 5.85
C LEU A 156 -33.67 21.20 5.43
N ALA A 157 -32.63 21.84 4.87
CA ALA A 157 -32.70 23.21 4.40
C ALA A 157 -33.79 23.38 3.33
N LEU A 158 -33.83 22.48 2.35
CA LEU A 158 -34.86 22.50 1.30
C LEU A 158 -36.27 22.20 1.85
N THR A 159 -36.40 21.33 2.84
CA THR A 159 -37.69 21.06 3.50
C THR A 159 -38.25 22.34 4.15
N ILE A 160 -37.39 23.10 4.84
CA ILE A 160 -37.76 24.38 5.47
C ILE A 160 -38.17 25.40 4.40
N ILE A 161 -37.37 25.56 3.35
CA ILE A 161 -37.66 26.50 2.26
C ILE A 161 -39.00 26.18 1.60
N LEU A 162 -39.29 24.90 1.35
CA LEU A 162 -40.53 24.46 0.71
C LEU A 162 -41.77 24.62 1.62
N THR A 163 -41.63 24.40 2.93
CA THR A 163 -42.75 24.44 3.88
C THR A 163 -43.18 25.86 4.21
N PHE A 164 -42.21 26.78 4.37
CA PHE A 164 -42.48 28.17 4.77
C PHE A 164 -42.56 29.13 3.59
N HIS A 165 -42.43 28.64 2.34
CA HIS A 165 -42.46 29.45 1.13
C HIS A 165 -41.49 30.66 1.18
N LEU A 166 -40.29 30.47 1.75
CA LEU A 166 -39.32 31.57 1.96
C LEU A 166 -38.87 32.23 0.65
N PHE A 167 -38.92 31.51 -0.47
CA PHE A 167 -38.51 31.99 -1.80
C PHE A 167 -39.45 31.46 -2.88
N SER A 168 -39.74 32.29 -3.89
CA SER A 168 -40.47 31.87 -5.10
C SER A 168 -39.56 31.05 -6.02
N ILE A 169 -39.20 29.84 -5.60
CA ILE A 169 -38.33 28.93 -6.35
C ILE A 169 -39.17 28.12 -7.37
N PRO A 170 -38.66 27.86 -8.59
CA PRO A 170 -39.35 27.03 -9.60
C PRO A 170 -39.83 25.66 -9.10
N ILE A 171 -39.18 25.10 -8.06
CA ILE A 171 -39.54 23.82 -7.42
C ILE A 171 -41.03 23.77 -7.02
N HIS A 172 -41.62 24.90 -6.59
CA HIS A 172 -42.98 24.93 -6.05
C HIS A 172 -44.07 24.50 -7.04
N SER A 173 -43.79 24.56 -8.35
CA SER A 173 -44.78 24.25 -9.39
C SER A 173 -44.99 22.74 -9.62
N HIS A 174 -44.04 21.89 -9.23
CA HIS A 174 -44.05 20.46 -9.59
C HIS A 174 -44.05 19.50 -8.39
N VAL A 175 -43.69 19.95 -7.18
CA VAL A 175 -43.49 19.07 -6.03
C VAL A 175 -44.14 19.62 -4.76
N THR A 176 -45.03 18.84 -4.16
CA THR A 176 -45.61 19.14 -2.84
C THR A 176 -44.62 18.84 -1.72
N ALA A 177 -44.68 19.59 -0.63
CA ALA A 177 -43.81 19.38 0.54
C ALA A 177 -43.87 17.93 1.08
N SER A 178 -45.05 17.31 1.06
CA SER A 178 -45.23 15.91 1.47
C SER A 178 -44.44 14.93 0.60
N ARG A 179 -44.41 15.12 -0.73
CA ARG A 179 -43.62 14.28 -1.65
C ARG A 179 -42.13 14.48 -1.41
N TRP A 180 -41.69 15.72 -1.20
CA TRP A 180 -40.30 16.03 -0.90
C TRP A 180 -39.79 15.29 0.33
N ILE A 181 -40.58 15.27 1.41
CA ILE A 181 -40.22 14.57 2.65
C ILE A 181 -40.06 13.06 2.39
N ILE A 182 -40.99 12.44 1.66
CA ILE A 182 -40.92 11.00 1.35
C ILE A 182 -39.64 10.67 0.57
N TYR A 183 -39.31 11.46 -0.47
CA TYR A 183 -38.10 11.21 -1.26
C TYR A 183 -36.83 11.45 -0.44
N SER A 184 -36.79 12.51 0.36
CA SER A 184 -35.63 12.84 1.20
C SER A 184 -35.37 11.76 2.24
N VAL A 185 -36.41 11.26 2.92
CA VAL A 185 -36.26 10.20 3.93
C VAL A 185 -35.76 8.90 3.30
N ASN A 186 -36.34 8.48 2.17
CA ASN A 186 -35.90 7.27 1.47
C ASN A 186 -34.46 7.40 0.94
N PHE A 187 -34.13 8.55 0.36
CA PHE A 187 -32.79 8.86 -0.11
C PHE A 187 -31.77 8.80 1.03
N LEU A 188 -32.02 9.50 2.14
CA LEU A 188 -31.11 9.53 3.29
C LEU A 188 -30.93 8.15 3.93
N PHE A 189 -31.98 7.32 3.94
CA PHE A 189 -31.87 5.93 4.39
C PHE A 189 -30.89 5.12 3.53
N ILE A 190 -31.07 5.14 2.20
CA ILE A 190 -30.19 4.41 1.27
C ILE A 190 -28.77 4.98 1.33
N ASP A 191 -28.63 6.31 1.35
CA ASP A 191 -27.33 7.00 1.44
C ASP A 191 -26.58 6.58 2.71
N ALA A 192 -27.23 6.56 3.86
CA ALA A 192 -26.64 6.13 5.12
C ALA A 192 -26.21 4.66 5.10
N VAL A 193 -27.04 3.76 4.54
CA VAL A 193 -26.71 2.33 4.41
C VAL A 193 -25.49 2.12 3.53
N VAL A 194 -25.46 2.76 2.35
CA VAL A 194 -24.35 2.62 1.40
C VAL A 194 -23.06 3.23 1.95
N VAL A 195 -23.14 4.42 2.54
CA VAL A 195 -21.98 5.06 3.20
C VAL A 195 -21.45 4.20 4.33
N TYR A 196 -22.31 3.57 5.15
CA TYR A 196 -21.89 2.67 6.22
C TYR A 196 -21.17 1.43 5.67
N ILE A 197 -21.67 0.82 4.59
CA ILE A 197 -21.03 -0.34 3.95
C ILE A 197 -19.64 0.05 3.42
N ILE A 198 -19.54 1.18 2.71
CA ILE A 198 -18.26 1.68 2.18
C ILE A 198 -17.29 2.02 3.32
N TYR A 199 -17.76 2.69 4.37
CA TYR A 199 -16.97 3.00 5.56
C TYR A 199 -16.42 1.73 6.21
N ARG A 200 -17.24 0.70 6.36
CA ARG A 200 -16.81 -0.60 6.91
C ARG A 200 -15.78 -1.26 6.02
N LEU A 201 -16.05 -1.36 4.72
CA LEU A 201 -15.16 -1.99 3.75
C LEU A 201 -13.80 -1.30 3.71
N THR A 202 -13.79 0.03 3.58
CA THR A 202 -12.55 0.81 3.48
C THR A 202 -11.73 0.74 4.76
N ASN A 203 -12.37 0.83 5.94
CA ASN A 203 -11.67 0.69 7.22
C ASN A 203 -11.13 -0.72 7.45
N ASP A 204 -11.86 -1.76 7.04
CA ASP A 204 -11.40 -3.14 7.20
C ASP A 204 -10.20 -3.44 6.29
N VAL A 205 -10.21 -2.92 5.06
CA VAL A 205 -9.05 -2.97 4.14
C VAL A 205 -7.87 -2.21 4.73
N GLU A 206 -8.11 -1.00 5.23
CA GLU A 206 -7.09 -0.16 5.85
C GLU A 206 -6.42 -0.86 7.04
N LYS A 207 -7.19 -1.44 7.97
CA LYS A 207 -6.67 -2.19 9.11
C LYS A 207 -5.82 -3.40 8.67
N LYS A 208 -6.25 -4.12 7.65
CA LYS A 208 -5.51 -5.28 7.11
C LYS A 208 -4.18 -4.87 6.50
N LEU A 209 -4.16 -3.80 5.70
CA LEU A 209 -2.93 -3.25 5.10
C LEU A 209 -1.93 -2.77 6.16
N ILE A 210 -2.42 -2.13 7.23
CA ILE A 210 -1.57 -1.71 8.35
C ILE A 210 -0.96 -2.92 9.05
N ARG A 211 -1.77 -3.96 9.31
CA ARG A 211 -1.30 -5.17 9.98
C ARG A 211 -0.27 -5.91 9.14
N GLU A 212 -0.52 -6.02 7.83
CA GLU A 212 0.39 -6.67 6.90
C GLU A 212 1.73 -5.93 6.80
N SER A 213 1.70 -4.59 6.67
CA SER A 213 2.93 -3.80 6.62
C SER A 213 3.76 -3.90 7.91
N PHE A 214 3.11 -3.92 9.07
CA PHE A 214 3.76 -4.17 10.36
C PHE A 214 4.41 -5.56 10.43
N LEU A 215 3.68 -6.62 10.03
CA LEU A 215 4.19 -7.99 10.03
C LEU A 215 5.38 -8.15 9.07
N TYR A 216 5.34 -7.52 7.90
CA TYR A 216 6.44 -7.56 6.94
C TYR A 216 7.72 -6.90 7.49
N GLN A 217 7.59 -5.77 8.19
CA GLN A 217 8.72 -5.12 8.84
C GLN A 217 9.33 -5.99 9.94
N GLU A 218 8.49 -6.61 10.77
CA GLU A 218 8.96 -7.51 11.83
C GLU A 218 9.67 -8.74 11.24
N LEU A 219 9.09 -9.36 10.20
CA LEU A 219 9.72 -10.48 9.50
C LEU A 219 11.09 -10.09 8.93
N LYS A 220 11.19 -8.92 8.28
CA LYS A 220 12.46 -8.42 7.73
C LYS A 220 13.51 -8.22 8.82
N LYS A 221 13.12 -7.71 9.99
CA LYS A 221 14.00 -7.56 11.15
C LYS A 221 14.49 -8.91 11.66
N GLN A 222 13.60 -9.89 11.82
CA GLN A 222 13.94 -11.24 12.26
C GLN A 222 14.94 -11.91 11.32
N ILE A 223 14.75 -11.78 10.00
CA ILE A 223 15.70 -12.30 8.99
C ILE A 223 17.07 -11.63 9.12
N SER A 224 17.11 -10.30 9.30
CA SER A 224 18.37 -9.57 9.48
C SER A 224 19.14 -10.05 10.71
N LEU A 225 18.45 -10.18 11.85
CA LEU A 225 19.05 -10.67 13.10
C LEU A 225 19.55 -12.11 12.96
N LYS A 226 18.77 -12.97 12.30
CA LYS A 226 19.18 -14.36 12.02
C LYS A 226 20.43 -14.42 11.17
N ASN A 227 20.53 -13.59 10.12
CA ASN A 227 21.70 -13.54 9.26
C ASN A 227 22.95 -13.04 10.00
N GLU A 228 22.80 -12.04 10.86
CA GLU A 228 23.90 -11.56 11.71
C GLU A 228 24.38 -12.64 12.68
N HIS A 229 23.45 -13.35 13.33
CA HIS A 229 23.76 -14.46 14.21
C HIS A 229 24.47 -15.60 13.46
N LEU A 230 23.99 -15.98 12.28
CA LEU A 230 24.63 -16.98 11.42
C LEU A 230 26.05 -16.57 11.05
N SER A 231 26.28 -15.31 10.64
CA SER A 231 27.62 -14.80 10.34
C SER A 231 28.55 -14.86 11.56
N SER A 232 28.04 -14.57 12.75
CA SER A 232 28.81 -14.70 14.00
C SER A 232 29.19 -16.15 14.30
N VAL A 233 28.25 -17.09 14.13
CA VAL A 233 28.50 -18.53 14.30
C VAL A 233 29.52 -19.03 13.27
N GLU A 234 29.41 -18.61 12.02
CA GLU A 234 30.41 -18.95 10.98
C GLU A 234 31.81 -18.46 11.35
N LYS A 235 31.95 -17.22 11.84
CA LYS A 235 33.24 -16.69 12.32
C LYS A 235 33.78 -17.49 13.51
N GLN A 236 32.93 -17.89 14.45
CA GLN A 236 33.33 -18.73 15.58
C GLN A 236 33.84 -20.10 15.11
N ASN A 237 33.14 -20.73 14.15
CA ASN A 237 33.57 -22.01 13.58
C ASN A 237 34.91 -21.91 12.85
N ILE A 238 35.12 -20.85 12.06
CA ILE A 238 36.42 -20.60 11.41
C ILE A 238 37.52 -20.48 12.47
N LYS A 239 37.31 -19.69 13.52
CA LYS A 239 38.29 -19.50 14.58
C LYS A 239 38.57 -20.79 15.36
N LEU A 240 37.55 -21.60 15.64
CA LEU A 240 37.74 -22.92 16.27
C LEU A 240 38.59 -23.85 15.38
N LYS A 241 38.37 -23.83 14.06
CA LYS A 241 39.16 -24.61 13.09
C LYS A 241 40.62 -24.13 13.06
N GLU A 242 40.85 -22.81 13.04
CA GLU A 242 42.21 -22.24 13.11
C GLU A 242 42.94 -22.65 14.39
N ILE A 243 42.27 -22.59 15.55
CA ILE A 243 42.83 -22.99 16.85
C ILE A 243 43.19 -24.48 16.84
N ALA A 244 42.28 -25.34 16.37
CA ALA A 244 42.53 -26.79 16.31
C ALA A 244 43.70 -27.13 15.39
N HIS A 245 43.77 -26.55 14.19
CA HIS A 245 44.89 -26.74 13.27
C HIS A 245 46.23 -26.28 13.88
N MET A 246 46.24 -25.10 14.53
CA MET A 246 47.43 -24.57 15.19
C MET A 246 47.90 -25.48 16.32
N GLN A 247 46.99 -25.89 17.20
CA GLN A 247 47.32 -26.75 18.36
C GLN A 247 47.90 -28.09 17.90
N SER A 248 47.30 -28.74 16.91
CA SER A 248 47.81 -30.00 16.40
C SER A 248 49.20 -29.87 15.78
N HIS A 249 49.51 -28.77 15.08
CA HIS A 249 50.85 -28.52 14.54
C HIS A 249 51.88 -28.29 15.66
N VAL A 250 51.54 -27.48 16.67
CA VAL A 250 52.44 -27.15 17.78
C VAL A 250 52.75 -28.38 18.63
N ILE A 251 51.78 -29.28 18.83
CA ILE A 251 51.96 -30.50 19.63
C ILE A 251 52.65 -31.62 18.85
N ARG A 252 52.49 -31.69 17.52
CA ARG A 252 53.11 -32.75 16.70
C ARG A 252 54.63 -32.76 16.74
N VAL A 253 55.27 -31.59 16.75
CA VAL A 253 56.74 -31.46 16.77
C VAL A 253 57.36 -32.05 18.05
N PRO A 254 56.96 -31.65 19.27
CA PRO A 254 57.49 -32.27 20.47
C PRO A 254 57.09 -33.75 20.57
N LEU A 255 55.91 -34.15 20.09
CA LEU A 255 55.50 -35.55 20.08
C LEU A 255 56.39 -36.42 19.18
N ALA A 256 56.72 -35.96 17.96
CA ALA A 256 57.63 -36.64 17.06
C ALA A 256 59.04 -36.77 17.65
N ASN A 257 59.51 -35.72 18.35
CA ASN A 257 60.79 -35.76 19.07
C ASN A 257 60.76 -36.80 20.20
N ILE A 258 59.67 -36.86 20.99
CA ILE A 258 59.48 -37.84 22.05
C ILE A 258 59.41 -39.27 21.47
N MET A 259 58.70 -39.49 20.36
CA MET A 259 58.67 -40.77 19.63
C MET A 259 60.06 -41.19 19.17
N GLY A 260 60.83 -40.27 18.58
CA GLY A 260 62.18 -40.52 18.10
C GLY A 260 63.13 -40.90 19.24
N LEU A 261 63.11 -40.14 20.34
CA LEU A 261 63.89 -40.43 21.53
C LEU A 261 63.48 -41.78 22.16
N SER A 262 62.19 -42.04 22.29
CA SER A 262 61.67 -43.33 22.79
C SER A 262 62.19 -44.50 21.96
N ASN A 263 62.14 -44.41 20.63
CA ASN A 263 62.65 -45.45 19.73
C ASN A 263 64.17 -45.67 19.86
N LEU A 264 64.95 -44.59 19.98
CA LEU A 264 66.40 -44.68 20.18
C LEU A 264 66.76 -45.36 21.51
N ILE A 265 66.00 -45.05 22.57
CA ILE A 265 66.19 -45.66 23.88
C ILE A 265 65.82 -47.16 23.82
N ILE A 266 64.70 -47.53 23.21
CA ILE A 266 64.30 -48.93 23.02
C ILE A 266 65.36 -49.75 22.25
N GLN A 267 66.08 -49.14 21.30
CA GLN A 267 67.14 -49.79 20.52
C GLN A 267 68.48 -49.90 21.24
N SER A 268 68.66 -49.20 22.36
CA SER A 268 69.87 -49.30 23.19
C SER A 268 69.78 -50.50 24.16
N ASN A 269 70.92 -51.02 24.61
CA ASN A 269 71.01 -52.26 25.40
C ASN A 269 70.70 -51.96 26.90
N ILE A 270 69.42 -51.93 27.28
CA ILE A 270 68.92 -51.56 28.64
C ILE A 270 68.40 -52.81 29.38
N SER A 271 68.26 -52.74 30.71
CA SER A 271 67.74 -53.82 31.56
C SER A 271 66.28 -54.23 31.20
N GLU A 272 65.89 -55.48 31.49
CA GLU A 272 64.55 -56.01 31.17
C GLU A 272 63.41 -55.21 31.83
N GLU A 273 63.59 -54.68 33.05
CA GLU A 273 62.58 -53.87 33.76
C GLU A 273 62.39 -52.47 33.14
N ASP A 274 63.46 -51.86 32.59
CA ASP A 274 63.38 -50.57 31.90
C ASP A 274 62.71 -50.70 30.53
N GLN A 275 62.84 -51.87 29.89
CA GLN A 275 62.26 -52.17 28.59
C GLN A 275 60.72 -52.17 28.62
N GLU A 276 60.12 -52.71 29.68
CA GLU A 276 58.66 -52.76 29.83
C GLU A 276 58.06 -51.36 30.02
N LEU A 277 58.69 -50.51 30.84
CA LEU A 277 58.29 -49.11 31.05
C LEU A 277 58.37 -48.28 29.75
N LEU A 278 59.38 -48.51 28.93
CA LEU A 278 59.55 -47.83 27.64
C LEU A 278 58.50 -48.25 26.61
N VAL A 279 58.07 -49.51 26.62
CA VAL A 279 56.96 -49.99 25.78
C VAL A 279 55.65 -49.31 26.17
N TYR A 280 55.38 -49.15 27.48
CA TYR A 280 54.21 -48.38 27.95
C TYR A 280 54.29 -46.89 27.60
N PHE A 281 55.49 -46.31 27.63
CA PHE A 281 55.73 -44.92 27.21
C PHE A 281 55.44 -44.73 25.71
N ASP A 282 56.01 -45.56 24.83
CA ASP A 282 55.76 -45.53 23.38
C ASP A 282 54.27 -45.72 23.05
N LYS A 283 53.60 -46.64 23.75
CA LYS A 283 52.14 -46.83 23.61
C LYS A 283 51.36 -45.55 23.97
N SER A 284 51.74 -44.87 25.04
CA SER A 284 51.09 -43.63 25.48
C SER A 284 51.30 -42.49 24.48
N ILE A 285 52.50 -42.42 23.89
CA ILE A 285 52.84 -41.44 22.85
C ILE A 285 52.02 -41.67 21.57
N LYS A 286 51.89 -42.93 21.13
CA LYS A 286 51.05 -43.30 19.98
C LYS A 286 49.57 -42.99 20.21
N GLN A 287 49.07 -43.26 21.42
CA GLN A 287 47.70 -42.89 21.79
C GLN A 287 47.48 -41.36 21.71
N LEU A 288 48.45 -40.58 22.16
CA LEU A 288 48.39 -39.12 22.07
C LEU A 288 48.40 -38.63 20.61
N ASP A 289 49.18 -39.24 19.72
CA ASP A 289 49.15 -38.91 18.28
C ASP A 289 47.77 -39.19 17.67
N THR A 290 47.17 -40.34 17.99
CA THR A 290 45.82 -40.70 17.52
C THR A 290 44.78 -39.67 17.97
N VAL A 291 44.80 -39.25 19.25
CA VAL A 291 43.88 -38.23 19.77
C VAL A 291 44.06 -36.89 19.03
N ILE A 292 45.31 -36.50 18.72
CA ILE A 292 45.57 -35.27 17.95
C ILE A 292 45.03 -35.39 16.53
N GLN A 293 45.19 -36.54 15.88
CA GLN A 293 44.64 -36.79 14.54
C GLN A 293 43.11 -36.75 14.54
N GLU A 294 42.46 -37.31 15.57
CA GLU A 294 41.02 -37.25 15.75
C GLU A 294 40.52 -35.80 15.88
N ILE A 295 41.16 -34.97 16.71
CA ILE A 295 40.82 -33.54 16.89
C ILE A 295 40.89 -32.78 15.55
N VAL A 296 41.95 -33.00 14.75
CA VAL A 296 42.06 -32.40 13.41
C VAL A 296 40.95 -32.88 12.49
N SER A 297 40.66 -34.18 12.49
CA SER A 297 39.65 -34.76 11.60
C SER A 297 38.24 -34.27 11.91
N GLN A 298 37.89 -34.12 13.19
CA GLN A 298 36.57 -33.66 13.64
C GLN A 298 36.34 -32.18 13.28
N THR A 299 37.38 -31.36 13.34
CA THR A 299 37.31 -29.93 13.01
C THR A 299 37.38 -29.65 11.51
N SER A 300 37.82 -30.61 10.69
CA SER A 300 37.86 -30.48 9.23
C SER A 300 36.67 -31.13 8.49
N ASN A 301 36.01 -32.15 9.08
CA ASN A 301 34.89 -32.86 8.41
C ASN A 301 33.55 -32.11 8.33
N GLN A 302 33.38 -30.96 8.99
CA GLN A 302 32.11 -30.20 8.96
C GLN A 302 31.76 -29.61 7.57
N GLU A 303 32.67 -29.61 6.60
CA GLU A 303 32.42 -29.12 5.23
C GLU A 303 31.65 -30.09 4.32
N LYS A 304 31.54 -31.39 4.66
CA LYS A 304 30.91 -32.40 3.80
C LYS A 304 29.38 -32.53 3.93
N LEU A 305 28.76 -31.71 4.78
CA LEU A 305 27.31 -31.73 5.04
C LEU A 305 26.54 -30.56 4.38
N LYS A 306 27.17 -29.86 3.43
CA LYS A 306 26.51 -28.87 2.56
C LYS A 306 26.02 -29.51 1.26
#